data_AF-Q2FKQ7-F1
#
_entry.id   AF-Q2FKQ7-F1
#
_cell.length_a   1.000
_cell.length_b   1.000
_cell.length_c   1.000
_cell.angle_alpha   90.00
_cell.angle_beta   90.00
_cell.angle_gamma   90.00
#
_symmetry.space_group_name_H-M   'P 1'
#
loop_
_entity.id
_entity.type
_entity.pdbx_description
1 polymer ?
#
loop_
_entity_poly.entity_id
_entity_poly.type
_entity_poly.pdbx_seq_one_letter_code
_entity_poly.pdbx_strand_id
1 'polypeptide(L)'
;MKIISVCLFFLVGLNLFFFASADRLPTETDENQIFSIDTEIKAIGIISEESSVDWIIDYQRLFVNGTYDYGNIHDGKLNRTESIAILQWDDSLRSSGGSIAMGKKISYNSKNKASSRYNLQAEKVLTYRTKEGSHLFGEESWSLDVAGDWDLKRENIRCVFADIEPNYFPAFCTIVKAGSSIVNLNTGQLTTKGVSRAVTYYAQYPAALNYLIAVRPDSSMNSPATGTIKTNFGGAIMEARNQSNNVSATNSWKDSTTATGGIEKFQKKFTYESGLKI
;
A
#
# COMPACT_ATOMS: atom_id res chain seq x y z
N MET A 1 27.67 -59.55 -13.93
CA MET A 1 27.38 -58.32 -14.70
C MET A 1 25.88 -58.23 -14.95
N LYS A 2 25.15 -57.52 -14.07
CA LYS A 2 23.75 -57.14 -14.28
C LYS A 2 23.63 -55.69 -13.84
N ILE A 3 23.34 -54.84 -14.80
CA ILE A 3 23.30 -53.38 -14.69
C ILE A 3 22.06 -53.02 -13.86
N ILE A 4 22.27 -52.45 -12.68
CA ILE A 4 21.21 -51.82 -11.89
C ILE A 4 20.97 -50.46 -12.54
N SER A 5 19.89 -50.37 -13.31
CA SER A 5 19.45 -49.11 -13.92
C SER A 5 18.78 -48.26 -12.84
N VAL A 6 19.51 -47.25 -12.36
CA VAL A 6 18.98 -46.22 -11.47
C VAL A 6 18.06 -45.32 -12.29
N CYS A 7 16.74 -45.51 -12.15
CA CYS A 7 15.76 -44.56 -12.67
C CYS A 7 15.85 -43.25 -11.87
N LEU A 8 16.54 -42.27 -12.45
CA LEU A 8 16.54 -40.89 -12.02
C LEU A 8 15.17 -40.29 -12.31
N PHE A 9 14.25 -40.31 -11.34
CA PHE A 9 13.02 -39.53 -11.40
C PHE A 9 13.37 -38.05 -11.32
N PHE A 10 13.53 -37.42 -12.48
CA PHE A 10 13.63 -35.97 -12.61
C PHE A 10 12.24 -35.39 -12.28
N LEU A 11 12.02 -35.07 -11.01
CA LEU A 11 10.86 -34.33 -10.55
C LEU A 11 11.02 -32.87 -11.02
N VAL A 12 10.77 -32.63 -12.32
CA VAL A 12 10.59 -31.29 -12.86
C VAL A 12 9.34 -30.76 -12.16
N GLY A 13 9.55 -29.93 -11.13
CA GLY A 13 8.50 -29.12 -10.56
C GLY A 13 7.94 -28.23 -11.65
N LEU A 14 6.85 -28.70 -12.27
CA LEU A 14 5.98 -27.93 -13.13
C LEU A 14 5.40 -26.83 -12.23
N ASN A 15 6.09 -25.70 -12.13
CA ASN A 15 5.50 -24.48 -11.61
C ASN A 15 4.42 -24.10 -12.62
N LEU A 16 3.20 -24.60 -12.39
CA LEU A 16 1.99 -24.05 -12.95
C LEU A 16 1.99 -22.57 -12.53
N PHE A 17 2.39 -21.70 -13.45
CA PHE A 17 2.20 -20.27 -13.33
C PHE A 17 0.69 -20.01 -13.36
N PHE A 18 0.05 -20.12 -12.20
CA PHE A 18 -1.29 -19.61 -12.01
C PHE A 18 -1.19 -18.09 -12.11
N PHE A 19 -1.60 -17.54 -13.25
CA PHE A 19 -1.70 -16.10 -13.41
C PHE A 19 -2.82 -15.59 -12.51
N ALA A 20 -2.40 -14.84 -11.50
CA ALA A 20 -3.24 -13.98 -10.70
C ALA A 20 -3.83 -12.88 -11.60
N SER A 21 -5.15 -12.80 -11.71
CA SER A 21 -5.84 -11.66 -12.33
C SER A 21 -6.15 -10.71 -11.20
N ALA A 22 -5.78 -9.45 -11.32
CA ALA A 22 -6.01 -8.40 -10.34
C ALA A 22 -7.31 -7.62 -10.61
N ASP A 23 -7.67 -6.72 -9.68
CA ASP A 23 -8.60 -5.63 -9.97
C ASP A 23 -7.99 -4.74 -11.04
N ARG A 24 -8.82 -4.20 -11.92
CA ARG A 24 -8.36 -3.34 -13.00
C ARG A 24 -8.09 -1.94 -12.45
N LEU A 25 -6.81 -1.64 -12.27
CA LEU A 25 -6.35 -0.31 -11.87
C LEU A 25 -6.25 0.65 -13.07
N PRO A 26 -6.33 1.97 -12.81
CA PRO A 26 -6.03 2.98 -13.82
C PRO A 26 -4.59 2.86 -14.34
N THR A 27 -4.39 3.28 -15.58
CA THR A 27 -3.06 3.34 -16.21
C THR A 27 -2.44 4.73 -16.06
N GLU A 28 -1.11 4.81 -16.15
CA GLU A 28 -0.38 6.08 -16.16
C GLU A 28 -0.86 7.06 -17.26
N THR A 29 -0.75 8.36 -16.99
CA THR A 29 -0.90 9.42 -17.99
C THR A 29 0.34 9.54 -18.87
N ASP A 30 0.22 10.22 -20.02
CA ASP A 30 1.36 10.44 -20.93
C ASP A 30 2.52 11.19 -20.25
N GLU A 31 2.17 12.20 -19.44
CA GLU A 31 3.13 12.84 -18.55
C GLU A 31 3.29 12.06 -17.26
N ASN A 32 4.53 11.85 -16.83
CA ASN A 32 4.84 11.10 -15.63
C ASN A 32 5.71 11.90 -14.67
N GLN A 33 5.30 11.94 -13.40
CA GLN A 33 5.97 12.65 -12.34
C GLN A 33 6.75 11.66 -11.45
N ILE A 34 7.99 11.99 -11.16
CA ILE A 34 8.86 11.22 -10.26
C ILE A 34 9.54 12.22 -9.35
N PHE A 35 9.39 12.05 -8.04
CA PHE A 35 10.13 12.85 -7.07
C PHE A 35 10.52 11.99 -5.88
N SER A 36 11.55 12.44 -5.18
CA SER A 36 11.96 11.88 -3.90
C SER A 36 12.31 13.01 -2.94
N ILE A 37 11.97 12.82 -1.68
CA ILE A 37 12.31 13.74 -0.61
C ILE A 37 13.09 12.95 0.42
N ASP A 38 14.33 13.34 0.64
CA ASP A 38 15.18 12.80 1.70
C ASP A 38 15.33 13.88 2.78
N THR A 39 14.99 13.52 4.02
CA THR A 39 15.05 14.41 5.19
C THR A 39 15.93 13.76 6.24
N GLU A 40 16.93 14.50 6.70
CA GLU A 40 17.77 14.11 7.83
C GLU A 40 17.68 15.20 8.91
N ILE A 41 17.30 14.83 10.13
CA ILE A 41 17.22 15.74 11.27
C ILE A 41 18.05 15.16 12.39
N LYS A 42 19.03 15.92 12.87
CA LYS A 42 19.72 15.67 14.12
C LYS A 42 19.68 16.94 14.96
N ALA A 43 18.78 16.97 15.93
CA ALA A 43 18.47 18.19 16.67
C ALA A 43 18.19 17.92 18.14
N ILE A 44 18.38 18.95 18.97
CA ILE A 44 17.96 18.99 20.36
C ILE A 44 17.01 20.17 20.52
N GLY A 45 15.81 19.94 21.06
CA GLY A 45 14.80 20.97 21.26
C GLY A 45 13.45 20.59 20.68
N ILE A 46 12.64 21.60 20.38
CA ILE A 46 11.32 21.41 19.78
C ILE A 46 11.50 21.10 18.30
N ILE A 47 10.83 20.07 17.83
CA ILE A 47 10.79 19.68 16.42
C ILE A 47 9.34 19.60 15.98
N SER A 48 9.07 20.07 14.76
CA SER A 48 7.81 19.85 14.05
C SER A 48 8.15 19.49 12.62
N GLU A 49 7.58 18.41 12.13
CA GLU A 49 7.78 17.93 10.77
C GLU A 49 6.47 17.34 10.27
N GLU A 50 6.09 17.70 9.05
CA GLU A 50 4.85 17.28 8.41
C GLU A 50 5.14 17.03 6.93
N SER A 51 4.61 15.93 6.41
CA SER A 51 4.69 15.59 4.99
C SER A 51 3.40 14.90 4.58
N SER A 52 2.91 15.20 3.38
CA SER A 52 1.76 14.52 2.83
C SER A 52 1.89 14.33 1.33
N VAL A 53 1.17 13.32 0.83
CA VAL A 53 0.95 13.06 -0.60
C VAL A 53 -0.53 12.79 -0.77
N ASP A 54 -1.16 13.54 -1.67
CA ASP A 54 -2.51 13.29 -2.14
C ASP A 54 -2.45 13.12 -3.66
N TRP A 55 -2.82 11.94 -4.14
CA TRP A 55 -2.77 11.62 -5.56
C TRP A 55 -4.03 10.92 -6.01
N ILE A 56 -4.66 11.50 -7.02
CA ILE A 56 -5.85 10.97 -7.68
C ILE A 56 -5.49 10.72 -9.14
N ILE A 57 -5.89 9.57 -9.66
CA ILE A 57 -5.78 9.25 -11.07
C ILE A 57 -7.01 8.50 -11.54
N ASP A 58 -7.55 8.94 -12.67
CA ASP A 58 -8.64 8.31 -13.38
C ASP A 58 -8.15 7.71 -14.70
N TYR A 59 -8.82 6.65 -15.14
CA TYR A 59 -8.66 6.11 -16.47
C TYR A 59 -9.97 5.54 -16.99
N GLN A 60 -10.38 6.02 -18.16
CA GLN A 60 -11.36 5.38 -19.01
C GLN A 60 -10.86 5.38 -20.45
N ARG A 61 -11.23 4.32 -21.18
CA ARG A 61 -11.05 4.27 -22.63
C ARG A 61 -12.22 3.54 -23.27
N LEU A 62 -13.29 4.28 -23.55
CA LEU A 62 -14.50 3.75 -24.15
C LEU A 62 -14.62 4.19 -25.61
N PHE A 63 -14.81 3.27 -26.54
CA PHE A 63 -15.04 3.63 -27.94
C PHE A 63 -16.53 3.90 -28.16
N VAL A 64 -16.90 5.14 -28.47
CA VAL A 64 -18.29 5.59 -28.66
C VAL A 64 -18.35 6.45 -29.92
N ASN A 65 -19.31 6.17 -30.81
CA ASN A 65 -19.58 6.98 -32.01
C ASN A 65 -18.34 7.30 -32.87
N GLY A 66 -17.42 6.34 -33.00
CA GLY A 66 -16.22 6.50 -33.84
C GLY A 66 -15.05 7.22 -33.16
N THR A 67 -15.18 7.62 -31.89
CA THR A 67 -14.12 8.30 -31.11
C THR A 67 -13.89 7.57 -29.78
N TYR A 68 -12.69 7.71 -29.21
CA TYR A 68 -12.43 7.27 -27.84
C TYR A 68 -12.84 8.36 -26.85
N ASP A 69 -13.73 8.02 -25.95
CA ASP A 69 -14.06 8.76 -24.75
C ASP A 69 -13.01 8.44 -23.67
N TYR A 70 -12.40 9.51 -23.15
CA TYR A 70 -11.38 9.46 -22.12
C TYR A 70 -11.96 10.09 -20.86
N GLY A 71 -11.87 9.34 -19.77
CA GLY A 71 -12.42 9.72 -18.48
C GLY A 71 -11.70 10.92 -17.89
N ASN A 72 -12.32 11.53 -16.90
CA ASN A 72 -11.72 12.60 -16.13
C ASN A 72 -12.14 12.48 -14.67
N ILE A 73 -11.29 12.98 -13.76
CA ILE A 73 -11.60 12.99 -12.33
C ILE A 73 -12.94 13.69 -12.10
N HIS A 74 -13.83 13.02 -11.38
CA HIS A 74 -15.15 13.52 -11.02
C HIS A 74 -15.69 12.82 -9.76
N ASP A 75 -16.66 13.46 -9.10
CA ASP A 75 -17.28 12.95 -7.86
C ASP A 75 -18.55 12.12 -8.11
N GLY A 76 -18.90 11.92 -9.39
CA GLY A 76 -20.05 11.14 -9.81
C GLY A 76 -19.80 9.63 -9.78
N LYS A 77 -20.86 8.86 -10.09
CA LYS A 77 -20.72 7.43 -10.35
C LYS A 77 -19.76 7.22 -11.53
N LEU A 78 -18.82 6.29 -11.39
CA LEU A 78 -17.94 5.86 -12.48
C LEU A 78 -18.75 5.43 -13.71
N ASN A 79 -18.28 5.88 -14.87
CA ASN A 79 -18.77 5.50 -16.17
C ASN A 79 -18.36 4.06 -16.50
N ARG A 80 -19.06 3.48 -17.48
CA ARG A 80 -18.71 2.14 -17.96
C ARG A 80 -17.24 2.12 -18.41
N THR A 81 -16.49 1.10 -17.97
CA THR A 81 -15.05 0.93 -18.25
C THR A 81 -14.12 1.97 -17.61
N GLU A 82 -14.61 2.78 -16.67
CA GLU A 82 -13.79 3.72 -15.91
C GLU A 82 -13.22 3.06 -14.65
N SER A 83 -12.03 3.48 -14.24
CA SER A 83 -11.36 3.06 -13.02
C SER A 83 -10.60 4.24 -12.43
N ILE A 84 -10.71 4.42 -11.12
CA ILE A 84 -10.07 5.50 -10.38
C ILE A 84 -9.24 4.93 -9.23
N ALA A 85 -8.16 5.63 -8.90
CA ALA A 85 -7.39 5.37 -7.71
C ALA A 85 -7.07 6.68 -6.98
N ILE A 86 -7.30 6.69 -5.67
CA ILE A 86 -6.98 7.76 -4.74
C ILE A 86 -5.98 7.18 -3.73
N LEU A 87 -4.79 7.76 -3.70
CA LEU A 87 -3.71 7.39 -2.79
C LEU A 87 -3.36 8.59 -1.93
N GLN A 88 -3.61 8.46 -0.63
CA GLN A 88 -3.29 9.47 0.36
C GLN A 88 -2.31 8.91 1.39
N TRP A 89 -1.33 9.72 1.73
CA TRP A 89 -0.38 9.47 2.81
C TRP A 89 -0.13 10.76 3.57
N ASP A 90 -0.21 10.69 4.89
CA ASP A 90 0.07 11.81 5.78
C ASP A 90 0.99 11.32 6.88
N ASP A 91 1.99 12.13 7.20
CA ASP A 91 2.92 11.89 8.28
C ASP A 91 3.16 13.19 9.05
N SER A 92 3.05 13.12 10.37
CA SER A 92 3.34 14.24 11.26
C SER A 92 4.18 13.77 12.44
N LEU A 93 5.10 14.63 12.86
CA LEU A 93 5.97 14.37 13.99
C LEU A 93 6.21 15.68 14.75
N ARG A 94 5.97 15.65 16.06
CA ARG A 94 6.17 16.80 16.94
C ARG A 94 6.86 16.37 18.22
N SER A 95 7.82 17.17 18.67
CA SER A 95 8.49 16.98 19.95
C SER A 95 8.40 18.23 20.81
N SER A 96 8.13 18.07 22.10
CA SER A 96 8.17 19.18 23.07
C SER A 96 9.58 19.51 23.57
N GLY A 97 10.61 18.84 23.06
CA GLY A 97 12.00 18.95 23.52
C GLY A 97 12.84 17.71 23.20
N GLY A 98 13.88 17.45 23.99
CA GLY A 98 14.65 16.22 23.84
C GLY A 98 15.58 16.21 22.63
N SER A 99 16.24 15.08 22.41
CA SER A 99 17.13 14.85 21.27
C SER A 99 16.45 13.93 20.28
N ILE A 100 16.48 14.30 19.00
CA ILE A 100 16.07 13.45 17.89
C ILE A 100 17.21 13.22 16.92
N ALA A 101 17.29 12.01 16.39
CA ALA A 101 18.01 11.69 15.17
C ALA A 101 17.05 10.93 14.25
N MET A 102 16.72 11.50 13.08
CA MET A 102 15.74 10.96 12.15
C MET A 102 16.28 11.00 10.73
N GLY A 103 16.04 9.91 9.99
CA GLY A 103 16.07 9.87 8.54
C GLY A 103 14.69 9.51 8.01
N LYS A 104 14.20 10.27 7.03
CA LYS A 104 12.96 9.98 6.31
C LYS A 104 13.20 10.06 4.82
N LYS A 105 12.70 9.07 4.09
CA LYS A 105 12.75 9.01 2.64
C LYS A 105 11.36 8.79 2.10
N ILE A 106 10.96 9.66 1.17
CA ILE A 106 9.72 9.55 0.42
C ILE A 106 10.11 9.39 -1.05
N SER A 107 9.44 8.51 -1.78
CA SER A 107 9.65 8.30 -3.20
C SER A 107 8.32 8.08 -3.88
N TYR A 108 8.01 8.97 -4.82
CA TYR A 108 6.80 8.92 -5.64
C TYR A 108 7.17 8.72 -7.10
N ASN A 109 6.37 7.92 -7.80
CA ASN A 109 6.52 7.66 -9.22
C ASN A 109 5.17 7.30 -9.82
N SER A 110 4.60 8.19 -10.63
CA SER A 110 3.28 8.05 -11.26
C SER A 110 3.20 6.95 -12.32
N LYS A 111 4.34 6.37 -12.73
CA LYS A 111 4.37 5.36 -13.79
C LYS A 111 3.67 4.07 -13.39
N ASN A 112 3.18 3.35 -14.38
CA ASN A 112 2.64 1.99 -14.26
C ASN A 112 3.58 1.09 -13.45
N LYS A 113 3.04 0.35 -12.47
CA LYS A 113 3.82 -0.56 -11.63
C LYS A 113 3.50 -2.01 -11.94
N ALA A 114 4.57 -2.82 -11.95
CA ALA A 114 4.48 -4.27 -11.93
C ALA A 114 4.38 -4.78 -10.49
N SER A 115 4.25 -6.10 -10.32
CA SER A 115 4.37 -6.73 -9.01
C SER A 115 5.65 -6.34 -8.28
N SER A 116 5.55 -6.16 -6.96
CA SER A 116 6.64 -5.70 -6.09
C SER A 116 7.24 -4.32 -6.45
N ARG A 117 6.54 -3.51 -7.24
CA ARG A 117 6.88 -2.10 -7.49
C ARG A 117 5.72 -1.22 -7.03
N TYR A 118 6.05 -0.04 -6.52
CA TYR A 118 5.09 0.81 -5.82
C TYR A 118 5.15 2.25 -6.34
N ASN A 119 4.01 2.91 -6.35
CA ASN A 119 3.86 4.31 -6.75
C ASN A 119 4.33 5.25 -5.67
N LEU A 120 4.00 4.95 -4.41
CA LEU A 120 4.46 5.69 -3.25
C LEU A 120 5.19 4.76 -2.30
N GLN A 121 6.33 5.21 -1.81
CA GLN A 121 7.14 4.53 -0.81
C GLN A 121 7.58 5.57 0.21
N ALA A 122 7.31 5.33 1.49
CA ALA A 122 7.83 6.15 2.58
C ALA A 122 8.51 5.26 3.62
N GLU A 123 9.72 5.65 4.01
CA GLU A 123 10.51 5.00 5.04
C GLU A 123 10.97 6.04 6.05
N LYS A 124 10.73 5.79 7.33
CA LYS A 124 11.17 6.66 8.42
C LYS A 124 11.88 5.83 9.47
N VAL A 125 13.07 6.26 9.85
CA VAL A 125 13.81 5.71 10.99
C VAL A 125 14.13 6.87 11.91
N LEU A 126 13.77 6.77 13.18
CA LEU A 126 14.15 7.78 14.16
C LEU A 126 14.55 7.15 15.49
N THR A 127 15.43 7.86 16.20
CA THR A 127 15.76 7.64 17.59
C THR A 127 15.38 8.88 18.36
N TYR A 128 14.61 8.71 19.44
CA TYR A 128 14.22 9.81 20.32
C TYR A 128 14.73 9.56 21.74
N ARG A 129 15.19 10.63 22.40
CA ARG A 129 15.56 10.64 23.80
C ARG A 129 15.00 11.88 24.47
N THR A 130 14.23 11.66 25.53
CA THR A 130 13.67 12.74 26.36
C THR A 130 14.77 13.56 27.03
N LYS A 131 14.52 14.85 27.18
CA LYS A 131 15.28 15.77 28.03
C LYS A 131 14.28 16.57 28.85
N GLU A 132 14.49 16.67 30.16
CA GLU A 132 13.64 17.47 31.06
C GLU A 132 12.14 17.08 30.99
N GLY A 133 11.83 15.79 30.80
CA GLY A 133 10.45 15.32 30.71
C GLY A 133 9.78 15.57 29.35
N SER A 134 10.53 15.91 28.31
CA SER A 134 9.99 16.08 26.96
C SER A 134 9.40 14.80 26.38
N HIS A 135 8.46 14.97 25.45
CA HIS A 135 7.75 13.88 24.78
C HIS A 135 7.72 14.06 23.27
N LEU A 136 7.71 12.92 22.56
CA LEU A 136 7.49 12.84 21.14
C LEU A 136 6.07 12.35 20.84
N PHE A 137 5.43 13.01 19.89
CA PHE A 137 4.15 12.66 19.29
C PHE A 137 4.36 12.48 17.80
N GLY A 138 3.63 11.54 17.21
CA GLY A 138 3.63 11.37 15.77
C GLY A 138 2.44 10.57 15.31
N GLU A 139 1.99 10.85 14.10
CA GLU A 139 0.89 10.13 13.46
C GLU A 139 1.27 9.90 12.01
N GLU A 140 1.02 8.68 11.54
CA GLU A 140 1.20 8.32 10.14
C GLU A 140 -0.06 7.60 9.66
N SER A 141 -0.62 8.02 8.54
CA SER A 141 -1.79 7.41 7.92
C SER A 141 -1.60 7.19 6.43
N TRP A 142 -2.13 6.06 5.97
CA TRP A 142 -2.20 5.63 4.59
C TRP A 142 -3.66 5.33 4.24
N SER A 143 -4.09 5.78 3.07
CA SER A 143 -5.38 5.41 2.47
C SER A 143 -5.17 5.08 1.01
N LEU A 144 -5.62 3.91 0.61
CA LEU A 144 -5.74 3.49 -0.78
C LEU A 144 -7.21 3.23 -1.07
N ASP A 145 -7.79 4.04 -1.95
CA ASP A 145 -9.13 3.87 -2.47
C ASP A 145 -9.02 3.57 -3.96
N VAL A 146 -9.52 2.42 -4.38
CA VAL A 146 -9.54 2.00 -5.78
C VAL A 146 -10.92 1.51 -6.13
N ALA A 147 -11.44 2.00 -7.25
CA ALA A 147 -12.75 1.61 -7.74
C ALA A 147 -12.74 1.48 -9.25
N GLY A 148 -13.65 0.65 -9.76
CA GLY A 148 -13.86 0.51 -11.20
C GLY A 148 -15.27 0.05 -11.50
N ASP A 149 -15.84 0.55 -12.60
CA ASP A 149 -17.04 -0.04 -13.20
C ASP A 149 -16.63 -1.29 -14.01
N TRP A 150 -17.61 -2.14 -14.32
CA TRP A 150 -17.36 -3.34 -15.09
C TRP A 150 -16.83 -3.01 -16.49
N ASP A 151 -15.94 -3.88 -16.99
CA ASP A 151 -15.37 -3.78 -18.32
C ASP A 151 -15.32 -5.15 -18.99
N LEU A 152 -15.28 -5.17 -20.32
CA LEU A 152 -14.90 -6.36 -21.08
C LEU A 152 -13.41 -6.63 -20.85
N LYS A 153 -13.03 -7.89 -20.68
CA LYS A 153 -11.61 -8.28 -20.76
C LYS A 153 -11.10 -8.02 -22.18
N ARG A 154 -10.50 -6.85 -22.43
CA ARG A 154 -9.73 -6.59 -23.64
C ARG A 154 -8.31 -7.13 -23.42
N GLU A 155 -7.84 -7.97 -24.34
CA GLU A 155 -6.53 -8.64 -24.62
C GLU A 155 -5.26 -8.49 -23.72
N ASN A 156 -5.29 -7.70 -22.64
CA ASN A 156 -4.16 -7.47 -21.75
C ASN A 156 -3.94 -8.58 -20.72
N ILE A 157 -4.73 -9.66 -20.76
CA ILE A 157 -4.48 -10.92 -20.06
C ILE A 157 -4.10 -11.95 -21.14
N ARG A 158 -2.80 -12.08 -21.44
CA ARG A 158 -2.29 -13.04 -22.43
C ARG A 158 -2.01 -14.38 -21.77
N CYS A 159 -2.93 -15.34 -21.86
CA CYS A 159 -2.62 -16.75 -21.60
C CYS A 159 -3.25 -17.62 -22.70
N VAL A 160 -2.41 -18.18 -23.58
CA VAL A 160 -2.83 -19.09 -24.68
C VAL A 160 -3.32 -20.46 -24.19
N PHE A 161 -3.28 -20.71 -22.88
CA PHE A 161 -3.64 -21.97 -22.24
C PHE A 161 -4.74 -21.84 -21.17
N ALA A 162 -5.35 -20.66 -21.01
CA ALA A 162 -6.43 -20.45 -20.05
C ALA A 162 -7.78 -20.82 -20.68
N ASP A 163 -8.24 -22.05 -20.45
CA ASP A 163 -9.60 -22.47 -20.78
C ASP A 163 -10.58 -21.75 -19.83
N ILE A 164 -11.35 -20.81 -20.39
CA ILE A 164 -12.52 -20.18 -19.78
C ILE A 164 -12.18 -19.21 -18.64
N GLU A 165 -11.72 -18.02 -19.00
CA GLU A 165 -11.85 -16.86 -18.11
C GLU A 165 -13.19 -16.16 -18.32
N PRO A 166 -13.83 -15.60 -17.28
CA PRO A 166 -15.01 -14.76 -17.46
C PRO A 166 -14.64 -13.58 -18.38
N ASN A 167 -15.47 -13.29 -19.39
CA ASN A 167 -15.24 -12.24 -20.40
C ASN A 167 -15.25 -10.80 -19.84
N TYR A 168 -15.31 -10.62 -18.50
CA TYR A 168 -15.56 -9.34 -17.85
C TYR A 168 -14.69 -9.16 -16.60
N PHE A 169 -14.26 -7.92 -16.38
CA PHE A 169 -13.89 -7.42 -15.06
C PHE A 169 -15.18 -6.93 -14.38
N PRO A 170 -15.57 -7.45 -13.21
CA PRO A 170 -16.73 -6.94 -12.48
C PRO A 170 -16.43 -5.57 -11.88
N ALA A 171 -17.48 -4.81 -11.55
CA ALA A 171 -17.32 -3.57 -10.79
C ALA A 171 -16.81 -3.86 -9.37
N PHE A 172 -15.97 -2.98 -8.84
CA PHE A 172 -15.41 -3.09 -7.50
C PHE A 172 -15.22 -1.71 -6.87
N CYS A 173 -15.21 -1.67 -5.54
CA CYS A 173 -14.86 -0.50 -4.75
C CYS A 173 -14.15 -0.98 -3.49
N THR A 174 -12.92 -0.50 -3.29
CA THR A 174 -12.01 -0.98 -2.26
C THR A 174 -11.39 0.21 -1.58
N ILE A 175 -11.59 0.32 -0.27
CA ILE A 175 -10.94 1.31 0.59
C ILE A 175 -10.12 0.56 1.63
N VAL A 176 -8.82 0.80 1.67
CA VAL A 176 -7.91 0.21 2.64
C VAL A 176 -7.10 1.29 3.32
N LYS A 177 -7.06 1.21 4.65
CA LYS A 177 -6.38 2.19 5.49
C LYS A 177 -5.38 1.51 6.42
N ALA A 178 -4.24 2.14 6.59
CA ALA A 178 -3.25 1.73 7.57
C ALA A 178 -2.66 2.94 8.28
N GLY A 179 -2.57 2.91 9.60
CA GLY A 179 -1.96 4.01 10.33
C GLY A 179 -1.38 3.61 11.67
N SER A 180 -0.54 4.50 12.19
CA SER A 180 0.03 4.40 13.52
C SER A 180 0.05 5.76 14.22
N SER A 181 0.03 5.72 15.55
CA SER A 181 0.15 6.91 16.39
C SER A 181 1.13 6.64 17.52
N ILE A 182 1.92 7.65 17.83
CA ILE A 182 2.91 7.67 18.90
C ILE A 182 2.46 8.76 19.86
N VAL A 183 2.26 8.38 21.11
CA VAL A 183 1.78 9.29 22.15
C VAL A 183 2.74 9.20 23.32
N ASN A 184 3.25 10.35 23.73
CA ASN A 184 4.16 10.47 24.88
C ASN A 184 5.35 9.51 24.80
N LEU A 185 6.01 9.39 23.65
CA LEU A 185 7.25 8.62 23.57
C LEU A 185 8.36 9.41 24.26
N ASN A 186 8.98 8.83 25.29
CA ASN A 186 10.08 9.39 26.04
C ASN A 186 11.42 8.89 25.52
N THR A 187 11.48 7.63 25.09
CA THR A 187 12.69 7.06 24.50
C THR A 187 12.35 5.89 23.61
N GLY A 188 13.11 5.74 22.52
CA GLY A 188 13.09 4.54 21.70
C GLY A 188 13.57 4.80 20.29
N GLN A 189 13.72 3.70 19.57
CA GLN A 189 13.91 3.66 18.12
C GLN A 189 12.59 3.28 17.47
N LEU A 190 12.16 4.07 16.50
CA LEU A 190 11.00 3.83 15.67
C LEU A 190 11.45 3.62 14.23
N THR A 191 10.84 2.64 13.57
CA THR A 191 10.94 2.48 12.13
C THR A 191 9.54 2.31 11.56
N THR A 192 9.21 3.09 10.53
CA THR A 192 8.03 2.87 9.70
C THR A 192 8.44 2.68 8.24
N LYS A 193 7.70 1.80 7.55
CA LYS A 193 7.88 1.55 6.12
C LYS A 193 6.51 1.29 5.52
N GLY A 194 6.07 2.20 4.66
CA GLY A 194 4.83 2.10 3.92
C GLY A 194 5.07 2.13 2.42
N VAL A 195 4.34 1.31 1.69
CA VAL A 195 4.38 1.28 0.22
C VAL A 195 2.98 1.06 -0.34
N SER A 196 2.67 1.73 -1.45
CA SER A 196 1.38 1.57 -2.13
C SER A 196 1.50 1.56 -3.65
N ARG A 197 0.66 0.74 -4.29
CA ARG A 197 0.51 0.61 -5.74
C ARG A 197 -0.94 0.89 -6.11
N ALA A 198 -1.12 1.91 -6.95
CA ALA A 198 -2.41 2.45 -7.36
C ALA A 198 -2.61 2.40 -8.89
N VAL A 199 -1.53 2.33 -9.68
CA VAL A 199 -1.61 2.27 -11.16
C VAL A 199 -0.83 1.12 -11.75
N THR A 200 -1.39 0.51 -12.79
CA THR A 200 -0.76 -0.62 -13.49
C THR A 200 -1.19 -0.63 -14.95
N TYR A 201 -0.32 -1.13 -15.84
CA TYR A 201 -0.69 -1.31 -17.25
C TYR A 201 -1.47 -2.62 -17.49
N TYR A 202 -1.10 -3.67 -16.76
CA TYR A 202 -1.69 -5.00 -16.89
C TYR A 202 -2.54 -5.31 -15.67
N ALA A 203 -3.77 -5.76 -15.91
CA ALA A 203 -4.72 -6.21 -14.89
C ALA A 203 -4.32 -7.53 -14.19
N GLN A 204 -3.04 -7.91 -14.22
CA GLN A 204 -2.47 -9.02 -13.45
C GLN A 204 -1.75 -8.53 -12.18
N TYR A 205 -1.58 -7.21 -12.05
CA TYR A 205 -0.87 -6.60 -10.94
C TYR A 205 -1.88 -5.99 -9.96
N PRO A 206 -1.98 -6.52 -8.72
CA PRO A 206 -3.01 -6.08 -7.77
C PRO A 206 -2.78 -4.66 -7.27
N ALA A 207 -3.84 -3.98 -6.84
CA ALA A 207 -3.68 -2.85 -5.94
C ALA A 207 -2.99 -3.34 -4.68
N ALA A 208 -2.13 -2.53 -4.07
CA ALA A 208 -1.45 -2.95 -2.86
C ALA A 208 -1.22 -1.81 -1.89
N LEU A 209 -1.37 -2.11 -0.60
CA LEU A 209 -0.97 -1.26 0.50
C LEU A 209 -0.29 -2.12 1.56
N ASN A 210 1.00 -1.87 1.78
CA ASN A 210 1.78 -2.57 2.80
C ASN A 210 2.34 -1.55 3.77
N TYR A 211 2.20 -1.83 5.06
CA TYR A 211 2.68 -0.94 6.12
C TYR A 211 3.35 -1.74 7.24
N LEU A 212 4.49 -1.26 7.70
CA LEU A 212 5.22 -1.80 8.83
C LEU A 212 5.50 -0.67 9.80
N ILE A 213 5.26 -0.93 11.08
CA ILE A 213 5.80 -0.16 12.19
C ILE A 213 6.56 -1.09 13.12
N ALA A 214 7.73 -0.64 13.58
CA ALA A 214 8.52 -1.30 14.60
C ALA A 214 9.02 -0.28 15.62
N VAL A 215 8.92 -0.63 16.90
CA VAL A 215 9.47 0.14 18.02
C VAL A 215 10.33 -0.76 18.87
N ARG A 216 11.53 -0.29 19.18
CA ARG A 216 12.53 -1.02 19.98
C ARG A 216 13.23 -0.07 20.93
N PRO A 217 13.83 -0.59 22.02
CA PRO A 217 14.76 0.15 22.85
C PRO A 217 15.84 0.83 22.01
N ASP A 218 16.28 1.99 22.47
CA ASP A 218 17.48 2.59 21.93
C ASP A 218 18.69 1.74 22.32
N SER A 219 19.44 1.28 21.32
CA SER A 219 20.55 0.34 21.50
C SER A 219 21.68 0.87 22.39
N SER A 220 21.79 2.20 22.57
CA SER A 220 22.75 2.79 23.50
C SER A 220 22.26 2.86 24.95
N MET A 221 21.04 2.39 25.23
CA MET A 221 20.43 2.46 26.55
C MET A 221 19.99 1.07 27.03
N ASN A 222 20.26 0.76 28.30
CA ASN A 222 19.85 -0.49 28.94
C ASN A 222 18.43 -0.39 29.53
N SER A 223 17.51 0.23 28.80
CA SER A 223 16.13 0.44 29.24
C SER A 223 15.14 0.21 28.10
N PRO A 224 13.95 -0.34 28.35
CA PRO A 224 12.90 -0.45 27.33
C PRO A 224 12.57 0.90 26.68
N ALA A 225 12.06 0.88 25.44
CA ALA A 225 11.41 2.07 24.89
C ALA A 225 10.23 2.44 25.79
N THR A 226 9.93 3.72 25.96
CA THR A 226 8.87 4.15 26.89
C THR A 226 7.92 5.12 26.22
N GLY A 227 6.63 4.80 26.27
CA GLY A 227 5.57 5.63 25.68
C GLY A 227 4.34 4.81 25.35
N THR A 228 3.51 5.33 24.45
CA THR A 228 2.35 4.62 23.90
C THR A 228 2.42 4.56 22.38
N ILE A 229 2.29 3.36 21.83
CA ILE A 229 2.22 3.09 20.39
C ILE A 229 0.85 2.52 20.06
N LYS A 230 0.21 3.08 19.03
CA LYS A 230 -1.09 2.63 18.53
C LYS A 230 -0.98 2.31 17.05
N THR A 231 -1.76 1.34 16.60
CA THR A 231 -1.95 1.00 15.19
C THR A 231 -3.43 0.84 14.91
N ASN A 232 -3.86 1.26 13.73
CA ASN A 232 -5.23 1.08 13.26
C ASN A 232 -5.20 0.74 11.77
N PHE A 233 -5.64 -0.47 11.44
CA PHE A 233 -5.75 -0.96 10.08
C PHE A 233 -7.22 -1.26 9.80
N GLY A 234 -7.65 -1.04 8.56
CA GLY A 234 -9.01 -1.37 8.17
C GLY A 234 -9.19 -1.48 6.67
N GLY A 235 -10.24 -2.18 6.28
CA GLY A 235 -10.64 -2.34 4.89
C GLY A 235 -12.15 -2.40 4.77
N ALA A 236 -12.66 -1.83 3.68
CA ALA A 236 -14.04 -1.96 3.23
C ALA A 236 -14.01 -2.24 1.72
N ILE A 237 -14.46 -3.43 1.34
CA ILE A 237 -14.38 -3.95 -0.01
C ILE A 237 -15.79 -4.31 -0.46
N MET A 238 -16.16 -3.89 -1.66
CA MET A 238 -17.41 -4.23 -2.33
C MET A 238 -17.11 -4.73 -3.74
N GLU A 239 -17.67 -5.87 -4.10
CA GLU A 239 -17.45 -6.49 -5.41
C GLU A 239 -18.78 -6.87 -6.04
N ALA A 240 -18.92 -6.65 -7.33
CA ALA A 240 -20.03 -7.11 -8.13
C ALA A 240 -19.72 -8.46 -8.81
N ARG A 241 -20.69 -9.01 -9.54
CA ARG A 241 -20.51 -10.17 -10.41
C ARG A 241 -20.87 -9.81 -11.85
N ASN A 242 -20.10 -10.33 -12.80
CA ASN A 242 -20.34 -10.16 -14.25
C ASN A 242 -20.47 -8.68 -14.64
N GLN A 243 -21.29 -8.37 -15.65
CA GLN A 243 -21.61 -7.01 -16.12
C GLN A 243 -22.65 -6.33 -15.23
N SER A 244 -22.37 -6.23 -13.94
CA SER A 244 -23.30 -5.64 -12.98
C SER A 244 -22.60 -4.63 -12.10
N ASN A 245 -23.35 -3.62 -11.70
CA ASN A 245 -22.99 -2.66 -10.66
C ASN A 245 -23.62 -3.01 -9.30
N ASN A 246 -24.35 -4.13 -9.24
CA ASN A 246 -24.97 -4.57 -8.00
C ASN A 246 -23.93 -5.29 -7.13
N VAL A 247 -23.77 -4.79 -5.90
CA VAL A 247 -22.91 -5.39 -4.88
C VAL A 247 -23.32 -6.85 -4.67
N SER A 248 -22.36 -7.73 -4.87
CA SER A 248 -22.51 -9.19 -4.76
C SER A 248 -21.66 -9.77 -3.63
N ALA A 249 -20.66 -9.04 -3.15
CA ALA A 249 -19.89 -9.36 -1.95
C ALA A 249 -19.49 -8.07 -1.23
N THR A 250 -19.48 -8.13 0.10
CA THR A 250 -18.93 -7.10 0.96
C THR A 250 -17.97 -7.73 1.96
N ASN A 251 -16.79 -7.14 2.14
CA ASN A 251 -15.84 -7.55 3.17
C ASN A 251 -15.37 -6.31 3.92
N SER A 252 -15.66 -6.27 5.22
CA SER A 252 -15.23 -5.21 6.12
C SER A 252 -14.44 -5.79 7.28
N TRP A 253 -13.27 -5.24 7.55
CA TRP A 253 -12.43 -5.67 8.65
C TRP A 253 -11.71 -4.48 9.28
N LYS A 254 -11.36 -4.63 10.55
CA LYS A 254 -10.62 -3.64 11.33
C LYS A 254 -9.72 -4.35 12.31
N ASP A 255 -8.53 -3.82 12.51
CA ASP A 255 -7.55 -4.32 13.46
C ASP A 255 -6.87 -3.15 14.17
N SER A 256 -6.78 -3.23 15.49
CA SER A 256 -6.26 -2.17 16.34
C SER A 256 -5.40 -2.75 17.45
N THR A 257 -4.24 -2.16 17.69
CA THR A 257 -3.37 -2.57 18.79
C THR A 257 -2.79 -1.34 19.48
N THR A 258 -2.77 -1.37 20.82
CA THR A 258 -2.14 -0.36 21.66
C THR A 258 -1.15 -1.04 22.59
N ALA A 259 0.06 -0.50 22.70
CA ALA A 259 1.07 -0.89 23.68
C ALA A 259 1.53 0.35 24.45
N THR A 260 1.51 0.28 25.78
CA THR A 260 1.84 1.41 26.67
C THR A 260 2.79 0.98 27.78
N GLY A 261 3.70 1.86 28.17
CA GLY A 261 4.67 1.64 29.25
C GLY A 261 6.05 1.29 28.70
N GLY A 262 6.73 0.33 29.32
CA GLY A 262 8.02 -0.20 28.85
C GLY A 262 7.82 -1.20 27.71
N ILE A 263 8.32 -0.86 26.53
CA ILE A 263 8.20 -1.64 25.29
C ILE A 263 9.59 -2.20 24.93
N GLU A 264 9.76 -3.51 25.12
CA GLU A 264 10.97 -4.22 24.70
C GLU A 264 10.98 -4.51 23.20
N LYS A 265 9.80 -4.78 22.63
CA LYS A 265 9.62 -4.97 21.19
C LYS A 265 8.15 -4.78 20.83
N PHE A 266 7.90 -3.85 19.92
CA PHE A 266 6.64 -3.76 19.20
C PHE A 266 6.94 -3.87 17.71
N GLN A 267 6.22 -4.72 17.00
CA GLN A 267 6.31 -4.77 15.54
C GLN A 267 4.96 -5.22 15.00
N LYS A 268 4.45 -4.47 14.04
CA LYS A 268 3.23 -4.82 13.35
C LYS A 268 3.40 -4.61 11.86
N LYS A 269 2.96 -5.60 11.09
CA LYS A 269 2.99 -5.60 9.64
C LYS A 269 1.57 -5.77 9.13
N PHE A 270 1.21 -4.94 8.17
CA PHE A 270 -0.01 -5.01 7.39
C PHE A 270 0.36 -5.21 5.93
N THR A 271 -0.36 -6.12 5.28
CA THR A 271 -0.24 -6.38 3.85
C THR A 271 -1.62 -6.53 3.26
N TYR A 272 -1.86 -5.79 2.18
CA TYR A 272 -3.08 -5.86 1.40
C TYR A 272 -2.74 -5.94 -0.08
N GLU A 273 -3.43 -6.84 -0.78
CA GLU A 273 -3.45 -6.93 -2.24
C GLU A 273 -4.89 -7.19 -2.72
N SER A 274 -5.27 -6.59 -3.86
CA SER A 274 -6.61 -6.72 -4.44
C SER A 274 -6.59 -7.39 -5.82
N GLY A 275 -7.36 -8.46 -6.00
CA GLY A 275 -7.35 -9.22 -7.23
C GLY A 275 -8.33 -10.38 -7.36
N LEU A 276 -8.79 -10.59 -8.60
CA LEU A 276 -9.66 -11.68 -9.05
C LEU A 276 -9.09 -13.10 -8.85
N LYS A 277 -7.77 -13.27 -8.89
CA LYS A 277 -7.01 -14.47 -8.50
C LYS A 277 -5.72 -13.94 -7.87
N ILE A 278 -5.42 -14.29 -6.62
CA ILE A 278 -4.17 -13.94 -5.91
C ILE A 278 -3.51 -15.25 -5.48
#